data_AF-A0A1I9Y5X6-F1
#
_entry.id   AF-A0A1I9Y5X6-F1
#
_cell.length_a   1.000
_cell.length_b   1.000
_cell.length_c   1.000
_cell.angle_alpha   90.00
_cell.angle_beta   90.00
_cell.angle_gamma   90.00
#
_symmetry.space_group_name_H-M   'P 1'
#
loop_
_entity.id
_entity.type
_entity.pdbx_description
1 polymer ?
#
loop_
_entity_poly.entity_id
_entity_poly.type
_entity_poly.pdbx_seq_one_letter_code
_entity_poly.pdbx_strand_id
1 'polypeptide(L)'
;MALLTLITLGLLAAIPATAIDLVAFTGITGPLTSALTQLAALAPGVKALVGFIGFVVALISLTALRNFGPVLFYIGMAIFGAVGLVIGGAIMGATI
;
A
#
# COMPACT_ATOMS: atom_id res chain seq x y z
N MET A 1 7.13 -3.58 28.95
CA MET A 1 8.45 -3.24 28.36
C MET A 1 8.70 -4.00 27.06
N ALA A 2 8.52 -5.33 27.02
CA ALA A 2 8.69 -6.14 25.80
C ALA A 2 7.78 -5.73 24.61
N LEU A 3 6.54 -5.30 24.88
CA LEU A 3 5.61 -4.86 23.84
C LEU A 3 6.04 -3.53 23.20
N LEU A 4 6.54 -2.60 24.01
CA LEU A 4 7.02 -1.29 23.53
C LEU A 4 8.28 -1.45 22.70
N THR A 5 9.18 -2.36 23.09
CA THR A 5 10.36 -2.72 22.29
C THR A 5 9.99 -3.39 20.97
N LEU A 6 8.94 -4.23 20.94
CA LEU A 6 8.48 -4.87 19.70
C LEU A 6 7.90 -3.83 18.72
N ILE A 7 7.07 -2.91 19.22
CA ILE A 7 6.45 -1.84 18.42
C ILE A 7 7.51 -0.91 17.84
N THR A 8 8.49 -0.50 18.66
CA THR A 8 9.58 0.37 18.22
C THR A 8 10.50 -0.31 17.21
N LEU A 9 10.77 -1.61 17.37
CA LEU A 9 11.58 -2.38 16.42
C LEU A 9 10.86 -2.59 15.08
N GLY A 10 9.55 -2.85 15.10
CA GLY A 10 8.72 -2.92 13.89
C GLY A 10 8.64 -1.57 13.17
N LEU A 11 8.56 -0.48 13.92
CA LEU A 11 8.59 0.87 13.36
C LEU A 11 9.95 1.19 12.73
N LEU A 12 11.07 0.85 13.38
CA LEU A 12 12.42 1.04 12.82
C LEU A 12 12.66 0.20 11.56
N ALA A 13 12.11 -1.01 11.48
CA ALA A 13 12.19 -1.86 10.28
C ALA A 13 11.38 -1.30 9.09
N ALA A 14 10.33 -0.52 9.37
CA ALA A 14 9.52 0.13 8.33
C ALA A 14 10.16 1.43 7.78
N ILE A 15 11.11 2.04 8.51
CA ILE A 15 11.66 3.37 8.17
C ILE A 15 12.51 3.40 6.90
N PRO A 16 13.20 2.33 6.46
CA PRO A 16 13.80 2.30 5.14
C PRO A 16 13.29 1.12 4.31
N ALA A 17 11.97 0.92 4.25
CA ALA A 17 11.39 0.20 3.12
C ALA A 17 11.47 1.13 1.90
N THR A 18 12.66 1.29 1.31
CA THR A 18 12.81 1.98 0.02
C THR A 18 11.90 1.27 -0.97
N ALA A 19 10.86 1.97 -1.43
CA ALA A 19 9.95 1.43 -2.42
C ALA A 19 10.76 0.98 -3.64
N ILE A 20 10.54 -0.28 -4.06
CA ILE A 20 11.15 -0.80 -5.28
C ILE A 20 10.63 0.05 -6.44
N ASP A 21 11.54 0.63 -7.23
CA ASP A 21 11.17 1.35 -8.45
C ASP A 21 10.74 0.34 -9.51
N LEU A 22 9.44 0.06 -9.53
CA LEU A 22 8.79 -0.85 -10.47
C LEU A 22 8.92 -0.40 -11.93
N VAL A 23 9.21 0.88 -12.18
CA VAL A 23 9.39 1.43 -13.53
C VAL A 23 10.81 1.18 -14.02
N ALA A 24 11.80 1.39 -13.16
CA ALA A 24 13.20 1.10 -13.48
C ALA A 24 13.58 -0.38 -13.32
N PHE A 25 12.67 -1.22 -12.81
CA PHE A 25 12.92 -2.64 -12.61
C PHE A 25 13.05 -3.39 -13.94
N THR A 26 14.28 -3.74 -14.30
CA THR A 26 14.63 -4.38 -15.59
C THR A 26 14.06 -5.79 -15.76
N GLY A 27 13.51 -6.39 -14.70
CA GLY A 27 12.85 -7.70 -14.75
C GLY A 27 11.39 -7.65 -15.23
N ILE A 28 10.78 -6.47 -15.35
CA ILE A 28 9.45 -6.28 -15.94
C ILE A 28 9.62 -5.78 -17.38
N THR A 29 8.98 -6.45 -18.34
CA THR A 29 9.07 -6.09 -19.76
C THR A 29 7.68 -6.06 -20.42
N GLY A 30 7.61 -5.52 -21.65
CA GLY A 30 6.39 -5.52 -22.45
C GLY A 30 5.30 -4.55 -21.93
N PRO A 31 4.01 -4.87 -22.13
CA PRO A 31 2.89 -3.98 -21.81
C PRO A 31 2.84 -3.49 -20.36
N LEU A 32 3.35 -4.30 -19.42
CA LEU A 32 3.38 -3.96 -18.00
C LEU A 32 4.29 -2.76 -17.72
N THR A 33 5.46 -2.68 -18.36
CA THR A 33 6.38 -1.54 -18.26
C THR A 33 5.75 -0.24 -18.75
N SER A 34 4.98 -0.32 -19.85
CA SER A 34 4.27 0.84 -20.39
C SER A 34 3.20 1.33 -19.42
N ALA A 35 2.42 0.42 -18.83
CA ALA A 35 1.42 0.76 -17.82
C ALA A 35 2.03 1.38 -16.56
N LEU A 36 3.16 0.85 -16.07
CA LEU A 36 3.86 1.38 -14.90
C LEU A 36 4.49 2.76 -15.16
N THR A 37 5.08 2.94 -16.35
CA THR A 37 5.64 4.25 -16.76
C THR A 37 4.54 5.31 -16.84
N GLN A 38 3.38 4.95 -17.42
CA GLN A 38 2.22 5.83 -17.44
C GLN A 38 1.74 6.13 -16.02
N LEU A 39 1.56 5.12 -15.17
CA LEU A 39 1.16 5.30 -13.77
C LEU A 39 2.12 6.24 -13.02
N ALA A 40 3.42 6.15 -13.28
CA ALA A 40 4.43 7.00 -12.68
C ALA A 40 4.40 8.46 -13.14
N ALA A 41 3.84 8.76 -14.30
CA ALA A 41 3.70 10.13 -14.81
C ALA A 41 2.47 10.88 -14.24
N LEU A 42 1.56 10.21 -13.53
CA LEU A 42 0.36 10.84 -12.97
C LEU A 42 0.66 11.71 -11.74
N ALA A 43 -0.26 12.63 -11.42
CA ALA A 43 -0.20 13.41 -10.19
C ALA A 43 -0.30 12.50 -8.94
N PRO A 44 0.33 12.88 -7.80
CA PRO A 44 0.35 12.07 -6.58
C PRO A 44 -1.03 11.61 -6.11
N GLY A 45 -2.03 12.50 -6.17
CA GLY A 45 -3.40 12.19 -5.79
C GLY A 45 -4.03 11.08 -6.63
N VAL A 46 -3.73 11.01 -7.93
CA VAL A 46 -4.29 9.97 -8.80
C VAL A 46 -3.60 8.62 -8.58
N LYS A 47 -2.28 8.60 -8.35
CA LYS A 47 -1.56 7.38 -7.96
C LYS A 47 -2.13 6.77 -6.68
N ALA A 48 -2.43 7.62 -5.70
CA ALA A 48 -3.05 7.23 -4.45
C ALA A 48 -4.46 6.64 -4.64
N LEU A 49 -5.28 7.25 -5.50
CA LEU A 49 -6.61 6.72 -5.83
C LEU A 49 -6.52 5.34 -6.47
N VAL A 50 -5.61 5.14 -7.42
CA VAL A 50 -5.39 3.84 -8.07
C VAL A 50 -4.97 2.78 -7.02
N GLY A 51 -4.07 3.14 -6.10
CA GLY A 51 -3.67 2.26 -4.98
C GLY A 51 -4.84 1.89 -4.06
N PHE A 52 -5.67 2.87 -3.70
CA PHE A 52 -6.87 2.64 -2.89
C PHE A 52 -7.88 1.74 -3.60
N ILE A 53 -8.16 1.98 -4.87
CA ILE A 53 -9.08 1.14 -5.66
C ILE A 53 -8.56 -0.29 -5.75
N GLY A 54 -7.27 -0.49 -6.04
CA GLY A 54 -6.66 -1.82 -6.07
C GLY A 54 -6.79 -2.56 -4.74
N PHE A 55 -6.63 -1.85 -3.62
CA PHE A 55 -6.86 -2.39 -2.29
C PHE A 55 -8.32 -2.81 -2.05
N VAL A 56 -9.29 -1.97 -2.42
CA VAL A 56 -10.71 -2.29 -2.30
C VAL A 56 -11.08 -3.50 -3.14
N VAL A 57 -10.59 -3.59 -4.38
CA VAL A 57 -10.80 -4.75 -5.26
C VAL A 57 -10.23 -6.03 -4.64
N ALA A 58 -9.07 -5.95 -3.98
CA ALA A 58 -8.49 -7.09 -3.27
C ALA A 58 -9.37 -7.54 -2.08
N LEU A 59 -9.94 -6.61 -1.30
CA LEU A 59 -10.87 -6.96 -0.22
C LEU A 59 -12.15 -7.63 -0.74
N ILE A 60 -12.72 -7.11 -1.82
CA ILE A 60 -13.91 -7.73 -2.45
C ILE A 60 -13.58 -9.14 -2.97
N SER A 61 -12.39 -9.31 -3.55
CA SER A 61 -11.94 -10.63 -4.00
C SER A 61 -11.75 -11.61 -2.83
N LEU A 62 -11.29 -11.09 -1.68
CA LEU A 62 -11.10 -11.87 -0.46
C LEU A 62 -12.43 -12.22 0.22
N THR A 63 -13.46 -11.36 0.14
CA THR A 63 -14.80 -11.66 0.67
C THR A 63 -15.48 -12.82 -0.08
N ALA A 64 -15.10 -13.04 -1.33
CA ALA A 64 -15.62 -14.15 -2.13
C ALA A 64 -15.06 -15.52 -1.69
N LEU A 65 -13.95 -15.57 -0.94
CA LEU A 65 -13.39 -16.82 -0.43
C LEU A 65 -14.06 -17.24 0.89
N ARG A 66 -14.42 -18.54 0.97
CA ARG A 66 -15.08 -19.14 2.14
C ARG A 66 -14.20 -19.02 3.39
N ASN A 67 -14.76 -18.54 4.49
CA ASN A 67 -14.11 -18.38 5.81
C ASN A 67 -13.05 -17.28 5.96
N PHE A 68 -12.96 -16.30 5.05
CA PHE A 68 -11.99 -15.20 5.15
C PHE A 68 -12.46 -13.98 5.97
N GLY A 69 -13.60 -14.09 6.67
CA GLY A 69 -14.14 -13.04 7.54
C GLY A 69 -13.14 -12.45 8.56
N PRO A 70 -12.35 -13.28 9.28
CA PRO A 70 -11.32 -12.77 10.20
C PRO A 70 -10.21 -11.99 9.49
N VAL A 71 -9.77 -12.42 8.30
CA VAL A 71 -8.70 -11.75 7.56
C VAL A 71 -9.16 -10.38 7.07
N LEU A 72 -10.40 -10.28 6.61
CA LEU A 72 -11.00 -9.02 6.18
C LEU A 72 -11.04 -7.99 7.31
N PHE A 73 -11.47 -8.42 8.50
CA PHE A 73 -11.63 -7.54 9.65
C PHE A 73 -10.31 -7.18 10.32
N TYR A 74 -9.41 -8.13 10.54
CA TYR A 74 -8.16 -7.86 11.25
C TYR A 74 -7.09 -7.27 10.34
N ILE A 75 -6.82 -7.93 9.21
CA ILE A 75 -5.72 -7.53 8.32
C ILE A 75 -6.17 -6.39 7.39
N GLY A 76 -7.38 -6.46 6.83
CA GLY A 76 -7.91 -5.38 5.98
C GLY A 76 -7.95 -4.04 6.70
N MET A 77 -8.49 -4.00 7.93
CA MET A 77 -8.53 -2.76 8.72
C MET A 77 -7.15 -2.28 9.15
N ALA A 78 -6.24 -3.20 9.50
CA ALA A 78 -4.86 -2.84 9.86
C ALA A 78 -4.09 -2.23 8.68
N ILE A 79 -4.21 -2.80 7.48
CA ILE A 79 -3.57 -2.29 6.27
C ILE A 79 -4.17 -0.94 5.86
N PHE A 80 -5.50 -0.81 5.90
CA PHE A 80 -6.17 0.45 5.60
C PHE A 80 -5.76 1.57 6.57
N GLY A 81 -5.67 1.28 7.86
CA GLY A 81 -5.20 2.23 8.87
C GLY A 81 -3.73 2.62 8.68
N ALA A 82 -2.85 1.66 8.38
CA ALA A 82 -1.42 1.90 8.23
C ALA A 82 -1.07 2.65 6.92
N VAL A 83 -1.73 2.30 5.81
CA VAL A 83 -1.38 2.82 4.47
C VAL A 83 -2.38 3.87 4.01
N GLY A 84 -3.69 3.59 4.13
CA GLY A 84 -4.76 4.47 3.66
C GLY A 84 -4.79 5.81 4.39
N LEU A 85 -4.57 5.82 5.71
CA LEU A 85 -4.51 7.06 6.50
C LEU A 85 -3.26 7.89 6.17
N VAL A 86 -2.11 7.24 5.98
CA VAL A 86 -0.85 7.89 5.61
C VAL A 86 -0.94 8.52 4.21
N ILE A 87 -1.50 7.79 3.24
CA ILE A 87 -1.75 8.29 1.89
C ILE A 87 -2.76 9.45 1.92
N GLY A 88 -3.85 9.33 2.68
CA GLY A 88 -4.82 10.40 2.86
C GLY A 88 -4.20 11.68 3.44
N GLY A 89 -3.34 11.54 4.47
CA GLY A 89 -2.58 12.65 5.05
C GLY A 89 -1.62 13.29 4.04
N ALA A 90 -0.87 12.47 3.29
CA ALA A 90 0.08 12.94 2.29
C ALA A 90 -0.58 13.73 1.14
N ILE A 91 -1.81 13.40 0.76
CA ILE A 91 -2.56 14.14 -0.28
C ILE A 91 -3.14 15.45 0.27
N MET A 92 -3.56 15.48 1.54
CA MET A 92 -4.12 16.66 2.20
C MET A 92 -3.07 17.72 2.57
N GLY A 93 -1.82 17.55 2.13
CA GLY A 93 -0.72 18.48 2.41
C GLY A 93 -0.12 18.33 3.82
N ALA A 94 -0.47 17.28 4.56
CA ALA A 94 0.23 16.92 5.79
C ALA A 94 1.52 16.18 5.42
N THR A 95 2.55 16.94 5.03
CA THR A 95 3.90 16.42 4.83
C THR A 95 4.63 16.37 6.16
N ILE A 96 5.12 15.19 6.54
CA ILE A 96 6.28 15.03 7.42
C ILE A 96 7.54 15.18 6.57
#